data_AF-W6U8B7-F1
#
_entry.id   AF-W6U8B7-F1
#
_cell.length_a   1.000
_cell.length_b   1.000
_cell.length_c   1.000
_cell.angle_alpha   90.00
_cell.angle_beta   90.00
_cell.angle_gamma   90.00
#
_symmetry.space_group_name_H-M   'P 1'
#
loop_
_entity.id
_entity.type
_entity.pdbx_description
1 polymer ?
#
loop_
_entity_poly.entity_id
_entity_poly.type
_entity_poly.pdbx_seq_one_letter_code
_entity_poly.pdbx_strand_id
1 'polypeptide(L)'
;MIYYDRQFLYHSTTSDGCRYKCIFANTTQHLSRGDAAVFSNQFPVEEGISLKKRGVFVTFETGESPLHAPALLPEHLDQIELVITYMAKSPVPYIYSIFVRNRNPRYAFTAEEAALMLSKNYVHLLPPHHRSRRKMIAWAVSNHHAKNNRAEYASAIAKFIPVDIYGRNGLKFPPNVKTFHFLSLNYKFYLSFENSNCRNYITEKVYFNAMQHDMIPIVLGAFKADYESALPPHSYINVDDYKSVRELTDYLLHLDGNDTAYAAYFAWKEHGKFLGQLGQIMQFECHHVPTCLPAGLPACLPACLHASPIVMSWDPCFIVHVCARACVICILSNSQLHKRRGEDFGDCPIFVDRTEACGQMLRKKST
;
A
#
# COMPACT_ATOMS: atom_id res chain seq x y z
N MET A 1 23.61 -6.20 6.65
CA MET A 1 23.75 -4.90 5.97
C MET A 1 22.81 -4.86 4.79
N ILE A 2 22.28 -3.67 4.47
CA ILE A 2 21.37 -3.50 3.33
C ILE A 2 21.86 -2.32 2.50
N TYR A 3 22.20 -2.56 1.23
CA TYR A 3 22.42 -1.52 0.25
C TYR A 3 21.10 -1.16 -0.45
N TYR A 4 20.90 0.13 -0.71
CA TYR A 4 19.85 0.64 -1.59
C TYR A 4 20.50 1.48 -2.67
N ASP A 5 20.12 1.27 -3.93
CA ASP A 5 20.62 2.05 -5.07
C ASP A 5 20.15 3.52 -5.04
N ARG A 6 19.04 3.80 -4.33
CA ARG A 6 18.40 5.10 -4.15
C ARG A 6 18.02 5.79 -5.47
N GLN A 7 17.88 5.05 -6.57
CA GLN A 7 17.38 5.65 -7.81
C GLN A 7 15.92 6.07 -7.65
N PHE A 8 15.11 5.19 -7.05
CA PHE A 8 13.80 5.50 -6.53
C PHE A 8 13.77 5.07 -5.06
N LEU A 9 13.67 6.05 -4.16
CA LEU A 9 13.56 5.76 -2.74
C LEU A 9 12.11 5.94 -2.29
N TYR A 10 11.40 4.82 -2.15
CA TYR A 10 9.99 4.80 -1.81
C TYR A 10 9.72 4.88 -0.28
N HIS A 11 10.76 4.74 0.55
CA HIS A 11 10.64 4.83 2.00
C HIS A 11 11.92 5.34 2.68
N SER A 12 11.83 5.70 3.96
CA SER A 12 13.01 6.05 4.76
C SER A 12 13.90 4.82 5.01
N THR A 13 15.22 4.96 4.87
CA THR A 13 16.20 3.94 5.26
C THR A 13 16.65 4.15 6.71
N THR A 14 15.73 3.92 7.65
CA THR A 14 16.01 3.91 9.09
C THR A 14 15.48 2.62 9.72
N SER A 15 16.14 2.16 10.79
CA SER A 15 15.67 1.05 11.62
C SER A 15 15.13 1.52 12.97
N ASP A 16 14.78 2.80 13.08
CA ASP A 16 14.17 3.35 14.29
C ASP A 16 12.79 2.73 14.54
N GLY A 17 12.54 2.36 15.80
CA GLY A 17 11.35 1.61 16.19
C GLY A 17 11.36 0.10 15.87
N CYS A 18 12.38 -0.42 15.19
CA CYS A 18 12.50 -1.86 14.90
C CYS A 18 13.17 -2.62 16.05
N ARG A 19 12.71 -3.86 16.30
CA ARG A 19 13.35 -4.80 17.23
C ARG A 19 14.78 -5.14 16.80
N TYR A 20 15.00 -5.30 15.49
CA TYR A 20 16.33 -5.53 14.92
C TYR A 20 16.80 -4.30 14.16
N LYS A 21 18.05 -3.89 14.41
CA LYS A 21 18.67 -2.73 13.78
C LYS A 21 19.36 -3.15 12.49
N CYS A 22 18.99 -2.50 11.39
CA CYS A 22 19.64 -2.69 10.09
C CYS A 22 20.72 -1.64 9.90
N ILE A 23 21.88 -2.07 9.40
CA ILE A 23 22.94 -1.19 8.94
C ILE A 23 22.74 -0.97 7.43
N PHE A 24 22.51 0.28 7.04
CA PHE A 24 22.36 0.66 5.64
C PHE A 24 23.72 1.02 5.03
N ALA A 25 24.08 0.35 3.95
CA ALA A 25 25.31 0.58 3.21
C ALA A 25 25.08 1.54 2.04
N ASN A 26 26.09 2.33 1.70
CA ASN A 26 26.12 3.18 0.51
C ASN A 26 26.83 2.52 -0.68
N THR A 27 27.41 1.33 -0.48
CA THR A 27 28.17 0.58 -1.48
C THR A 27 27.87 -0.91 -1.35
N THR A 28 27.96 -1.62 -2.47
CA THR A 28 27.82 -3.07 -2.55
C THR A 28 29.10 -3.83 -2.21
N GLN A 29 30.24 -3.12 -2.09
CA GLN A 29 31.56 -3.74 -1.90
C GLN A 29 31.68 -4.55 -0.61
N HIS A 30 31.12 -4.06 0.50
CA HIS A 30 31.24 -4.70 1.81
C HIS A 30 30.11 -5.69 2.12
N LEU A 31 29.17 -5.88 1.19
CA LEU A 31 28.09 -6.85 1.37
C LEU A 31 28.64 -8.28 1.31
N SER A 32 28.09 -9.14 2.14
CA SER A 32 28.51 -10.52 2.34
C SER A 32 27.30 -11.42 2.57
N ARG A 33 27.54 -12.70 2.88
CA ARG A 33 26.49 -13.69 3.01
C ARG A 33 25.40 -13.25 4.00
N GLY A 34 24.14 -13.23 3.54
CA GLY A 34 22.98 -12.82 4.34
C GLY A 34 22.69 -11.32 4.33
N ASP A 35 23.53 -10.51 3.70
CA ASP A 35 23.22 -9.11 3.39
C ASP A 35 22.31 -9.02 2.16
N ALA A 36 21.81 -7.82 1.86
CA ALA A 36 21.06 -7.58 0.62
C ALA A 36 21.48 -6.32 -0.12
N ALA A 37 21.33 -6.40 -1.44
CA ALA A 37 21.39 -5.26 -2.35
C ALA A 37 20.00 -5.05 -2.96
N VAL A 38 19.38 -3.92 -2.63
CA VAL A 38 18.06 -3.53 -3.12
C VAL A 38 18.23 -2.55 -4.28
N PHE A 39 17.74 -2.98 -5.45
CA PHE A 39 17.70 -2.19 -6.67
C PHE A 39 16.27 -1.75 -6.95
N SER A 40 16.09 -0.52 -7.38
CA SER A 40 14.80 0.05 -7.76
C SER A 40 14.67 0.28 -9.26
N ASN A 41 15.69 -0.12 -10.03
CA ASN A 41 15.76 -0.03 -11.49
C ASN A 41 16.69 -1.14 -12.03
N GLN A 42 17.00 -1.07 -13.33
CA GLN A 42 18.05 -1.90 -13.92
C GLN A 42 19.39 -1.70 -13.20
N PHE A 43 20.13 -2.79 -13.04
CA PHE A 43 21.41 -2.85 -12.36
C PHE A 43 22.40 -3.67 -13.19
N PRO A 44 23.73 -3.46 -13.06
CA PRO A 44 24.70 -4.24 -13.82
C PRO A 44 24.55 -5.74 -13.53
N VAL A 45 24.27 -6.55 -14.56
CA VAL A 45 24.07 -8.00 -14.43
C VAL A 45 25.28 -8.68 -13.75
N GLU A 46 26.49 -8.29 -14.14
CA GLU A 46 27.74 -8.80 -13.54
C GLU A 46 27.86 -8.47 -12.04
N GLU A 47 27.34 -7.33 -11.61
CA GLU A 47 27.28 -6.98 -10.19
C GLU A 47 26.30 -7.90 -9.47
N GLY A 48 25.12 -8.14 -10.04
CA GLY A 48 24.16 -9.13 -9.53
C GLY A 48 24.76 -10.53 -9.39
N ILE A 49 25.45 -11.02 -10.42
CA ILE A 49 26.15 -12.31 -10.39
C ILE A 49 27.20 -12.34 -9.27
N SER A 50 28.01 -11.28 -9.14
CA SER A 50 29.04 -11.15 -8.11
C SER A 50 28.44 -11.13 -6.70
N LEU A 51 27.33 -10.42 -6.50
CA LEU A 51 26.60 -10.34 -5.24
C LEU A 51 26.06 -11.72 -4.83
N LYS A 52 25.40 -12.44 -5.75
CA LYS A 52 24.90 -13.80 -5.51
C LYS A 52 26.02 -14.77 -5.15
N LYS A 53 27.16 -14.70 -5.85
CA LYS A 53 28.34 -15.52 -5.54
C LYS A 53 28.87 -15.29 -4.11
N ARG A 54 28.71 -14.08 -3.57
CA ARG A 54 29.06 -13.73 -2.18
C ARG A 54 27.95 -14.07 -1.17
N GLY A 55 26.82 -14.63 -1.62
CA GLY A 55 25.66 -14.95 -0.78
C GLY A 55 24.82 -13.73 -0.39
N VAL A 56 24.94 -12.63 -1.13
CA VAL A 56 24.11 -11.42 -0.94
C VAL A 56 22.81 -11.57 -1.70
N PHE A 57 21.68 -11.30 -1.05
CA PHE A 57 20.38 -11.32 -1.71
C PHE A 57 20.24 -10.14 -2.67
N VAL A 58 20.12 -10.44 -3.96
CA VAL A 58 19.76 -9.43 -4.96
C VAL A 58 18.24 -9.22 -4.91
N THR A 59 17.83 -8.02 -4.56
CA THR A 59 16.44 -7.67 -4.29
C THR A 59 15.97 -6.57 -5.23
N PHE A 60 14.76 -6.67 -5.75
CA PHE A 60 14.15 -5.60 -6.56
C PHE A 60 12.97 -4.97 -5.82
N GLU A 61 12.98 -3.64 -5.70
CA GLU A 61 11.91 -2.86 -5.09
C GLU A 61 11.13 -2.06 -6.12
N THR A 62 9.80 -2.13 -6.06
CA THR A 62 8.93 -1.18 -6.74
C THR A 62 7.62 -0.94 -5.99
N GLY A 63 7.34 0.34 -5.70
CA GLY A 63 6.01 0.76 -5.25
C GLY A 63 5.00 0.94 -6.40
N GLU A 64 5.43 0.77 -7.65
CA GLU A 64 4.61 1.02 -8.84
C GLU A 64 3.93 -0.25 -9.37
N SER A 65 2.80 -0.07 -10.06
CA SER A 65 2.13 -1.17 -10.78
C SER A 65 3.04 -1.77 -11.87
N PRO A 66 2.87 -3.05 -12.26
CA PRO A 66 3.61 -3.66 -13.37
C PRO A 66 3.57 -2.90 -14.70
N LEU A 67 2.60 -2.00 -14.89
CA LEU A 67 2.45 -1.16 -16.08
C LEU A 67 3.31 0.11 -16.06
N HIS A 68 3.75 0.56 -14.88
CA HIS A 68 4.61 1.74 -14.69
C HIS A 68 5.91 1.44 -13.94
N ALA A 69 6.10 0.20 -13.46
CA ALA A 69 7.35 -0.25 -12.87
C ALA A 69 8.48 -0.23 -13.92
N PRO A 70 9.74 0.03 -13.49
CA PRO A 70 10.90 -0.02 -14.38
C PRO A 70 11.00 -1.36 -15.11
N ALA A 71 11.30 -1.29 -16.40
CA ALA A 71 11.44 -2.48 -17.22
C ALA A 71 12.76 -3.19 -16.87
N LEU A 72 12.68 -4.47 -16.53
CA LEU A 72 13.82 -5.34 -16.33
C LEU A 72 13.97 -6.28 -17.54
N LEU A 73 15.21 -6.57 -17.91
CA LEU A 73 15.55 -7.57 -18.91
C LEU A 73 15.55 -8.96 -18.24
N PRO A 74 15.35 -10.05 -19.00
CA PRO A 74 15.39 -11.41 -18.46
C PRO A 74 16.64 -11.70 -17.62
N GLU A 75 17.80 -11.19 -18.03
CA GLU A 75 19.08 -11.39 -17.34
C GLU A 75 19.10 -10.72 -15.96
N HIS A 76 18.39 -9.60 -15.78
CA HIS A 76 18.19 -8.98 -14.47
C HIS A 76 17.27 -9.84 -13.60
N LEU A 77 16.19 -10.38 -14.19
CA LEU A 77 15.22 -11.23 -13.47
C LEU A 77 15.89 -12.49 -12.92
N ASP A 78 16.78 -13.12 -13.70
CA ASP A 78 17.56 -14.28 -13.27
C ASP A 78 18.45 -14.00 -12.04
N GLN A 79 18.78 -12.73 -11.79
CA GLN A 79 19.56 -12.36 -10.61
C GLN A 79 18.67 -12.10 -9.39
N ILE A 80 17.41 -11.71 -9.55
CA ILE A 80 16.55 -11.31 -8.44
C ILE A 80 16.09 -12.53 -7.62
N GLU A 81 16.35 -12.49 -6.32
CA GLU A 81 15.95 -13.54 -5.35
C GLU A 81 14.79 -13.10 -4.46
N LEU A 82 14.61 -11.78 -4.28
CA LEU A 82 13.56 -11.19 -3.46
C LEU A 82 12.94 -9.99 -4.17
N VAL A 83 11.64 -9.80 -3.98
CA VAL A 83 10.93 -8.61 -4.47
C VAL A 83 10.25 -7.88 -3.32
N ILE A 84 10.35 -6.56 -3.34
CA ILE A 84 9.65 -5.63 -2.46
C ILE A 84 8.62 -4.92 -3.33
N THR A 85 7.33 -5.25 -3.19
CA THR A 85 6.29 -4.71 -4.07
C THR A 85 5.02 -4.38 -3.32
N TYR A 86 4.16 -3.52 -3.86
CA TYR A 86 2.89 -3.17 -3.23
C TYR A 86 1.91 -4.36 -3.06
N MET A 87 2.17 -5.50 -3.70
CA MET A 87 1.29 -6.67 -3.61
C MET A 87 1.32 -7.25 -2.19
N ALA A 88 0.14 -7.52 -1.62
CA ALA A 88 0.05 -8.12 -0.29
C ALA A 88 0.74 -9.49 -0.22
N LYS A 89 0.74 -10.27 -1.32
CA LYS A 89 1.41 -11.58 -1.40
C LYS A 89 2.92 -11.49 -1.65
N SER A 90 3.48 -10.30 -1.79
CA SER A 90 4.91 -10.12 -2.00
C SER A 90 5.71 -10.72 -0.84
N PRO A 91 6.86 -11.39 -1.10
CA PRO A 91 7.76 -11.85 -0.03
C PRO A 91 8.20 -10.73 0.90
N VAL A 92 8.19 -9.49 0.41
CA VAL A 92 8.21 -8.25 1.19
C VAL A 92 7.16 -7.27 0.63
N PRO A 93 6.04 -6.96 1.30
CA PRO A 93 5.10 -5.99 0.78
C PRO A 93 5.56 -4.56 1.11
N TYR A 94 5.48 -3.70 0.11
CA TYR A 94 5.59 -2.25 0.24
C TYR A 94 4.20 -1.69 0.55
N ILE A 95 3.94 -1.38 1.81
CA ILE A 95 2.62 -0.93 2.25
C ILE A 95 2.65 0.58 2.47
N TYR A 96 1.83 1.31 1.72
CA TYR A 96 1.68 2.76 1.90
C TYR A 96 1.11 3.10 3.29
N SER A 97 0.05 2.41 3.71
CA SER A 97 -0.56 2.63 5.02
C SER A 97 -1.41 1.44 5.43
N ILE A 98 -1.58 1.24 6.75
CA ILE A 98 -2.47 0.22 7.31
C ILE A 98 -3.43 0.90 8.27
N PHE A 99 -4.73 0.59 8.15
CA PHE A 99 -5.69 0.93 9.19
C PHE A 99 -5.61 -0.06 10.34
N VAL A 100 -5.40 0.46 11.54
CA VAL A 100 -5.34 -0.35 12.75
C VAL A 100 -6.46 0.07 13.69
N ARG A 101 -7.30 -0.91 14.04
CA ARG A 101 -8.45 -0.71 14.93
C ARG A 101 -7.99 -0.52 16.38
N ASN A 102 -8.72 0.33 17.11
CA ASN A 102 -8.54 0.51 18.55
C ASN A 102 -8.89 -0.76 19.33
N ARG A 103 -9.87 -1.54 18.83
CA ARG A 103 -10.27 -2.85 19.37
C ARG A 103 -10.07 -3.90 18.30
N ASN A 104 -9.57 -5.08 18.68
CA ASN A 104 -9.29 -6.18 17.76
C ASN A 104 -8.39 -5.75 16.58
N PRO A 105 -7.21 -5.19 16.84
CA PRO A 105 -6.38 -4.55 15.81
C PRO A 105 -5.91 -5.47 14.68
N ARG A 106 -6.03 -6.79 14.84
CA ARG A 106 -5.65 -7.81 13.84
C ARG A 106 -6.79 -8.26 12.93
N TYR A 107 -8.01 -7.78 13.17
CA TYR A 107 -9.20 -8.29 12.49
C TYR A 107 -9.95 -7.17 11.76
N ALA A 108 -10.50 -7.48 10.60
CA ALA A 108 -11.45 -6.60 9.92
C ALA A 108 -12.75 -6.45 10.74
N PHE A 109 -13.51 -5.38 10.47
CA PHE A 109 -14.84 -5.21 11.08
C PHE A 109 -15.78 -6.32 10.59
N THR A 110 -16.62 -6.83 11.48
CA THR A 110 -17.79 -7.62 11.05
C THR A 110 -18.86 -6.69 10.45
N ALA A 111 -19.82 -7.26 9.73
CA ALA A 111 -20.95 -6.50 9.19
C ALA A 111 -21.76 -5.82 10.31
N GLU A 112 -21.95 -6.50 11.43
CA GLU A 112 -22.68 -5.99 12.60
C GLU A 112 -21.91 -4.83 13.26
N GLU A 113 -20.59 -4.95 13.40
CA GLU A 113 -19.76 -3.88 13.94
C GLU A 113 -19.78 -2.63 13.04
N ALA A 114 -19.71 -2.84 11.72
CA ALA A 114 -19.81 -1.75 10.76
C ALA A 114 -21.20 -1.10 10.78
N ALA A 115 -22.28 -1.89 10.85
CA ALA A 115 -23.65 -1.38 10.94
C ALA A 115 -23.88 -0.58 12.23
N LEU A 116 -23.39 -1.09 13.37
CA LEU A 116 -23.47 -0.39 14.66
C LEU A 116 -22.63 0.89 14.71
N MET A 117 -21.47 0.89 14.04
CA MET A 117 -20.70 2.12 13.84
C MET A 117 -21.57 3.13 13.07
N LEU A 118 -22.10 2.76 11.91
CA LEU A 118 -22.83 3.66 11.02
C LEU A 118 -24.23 4.06 11.48
N SER A 119 -24.77 3.43 12.54
CA SER A 119 -26.06 3.83 13.13
C SER A 119 -25.98 5.10 13.99
N LYS A 120 -24.78 5.64 14.22
CA LYS A 120 -24.54 6.79 15.09
C LYS A 120 -24.41 8.10 14.31
N ASN A 121 -24.58 9.21 15.01
CA ASN A 121 -24.34 10.54 14.46
C ASN A 121 -22.89 10.96 14.70
N TYR A 122 -22.21 11.39 13.64
CA TYR A 122 -20.79 11.77 13.64
C TYR A 122 -20.54 13.22 13.26
N VAL A 123 -21.54 14.10 13.32
CA VAL A 123 -21.40 15.52 12.93
C VAL A 123 -20.25 16.23 13.69
N HIS A 124 -19.89 15.77 14.88
CA HIS A 124 -18.72 16.28 15.63
C HIS A 124 -17.36 15.89 15.02
N LEU A 125 -17.32 14.89 14.14
CA LEU A 125 -16.14 14.49 13.35
C LEU A 125 -16.01 15.24 12.03
N LEU A 126 -16.93 16.18 11.74
CA LEU A 126 -16.79 17.03 10.56
C LEU A 126 -15.45 17.78 10.60
N PRO A 127 -14.77 17.92 9.45
CA PRO A 127 -13.51 18.66 9.38
C PRO A 127 -13.69 20.11 9.89
N PRO A 128 -12.72 20.70 10.60
CA PRO A 128 -12.86 22.04 11.17
C PRO A 128 -13.28 23.13 10.16
N HIS A 129 -12.82 22.99 8.91
CA HIS A 129 -13.12 23.91 7.81
C HIS A 129 -14.29 23.45 6.93
N HIS A 130 -15.07 22.45 7.33
CA HIS A 130 -16.15 21.87 6.53
C HIS A 130 -17.14 22.92 6.01
N ARG A 131 -17.60 23.82 6.88
CA ARG A 131 -18.56 24.88 6.53
C ARG A 131 -17.99 25.94 5.57
N SER A 132 -16.67 26.10 5.52
CA SER A 132 -16.00 27.05 4.64
C SER A 132 -15.58 26.44 3.29
N ARG A 133 -15.60 25.10 3.15
CA ARG A 133 -15.30 24.42 1.88
C ARG A 133 -16.42 24.71 0.89
N ARG A 134 -16.10 25.46 -0.16
CA ARG A 134 -17.06 25.85 -1.22
C ARG A 134 -16.94 25.00 -2.48
N LYS A 135 -15.85 24.24 -2.62
CA LYS A 135 -15.58 23.47 -3.82
C LYS A 135 -15.84 21.98 -3.59
N MET A 136 -16.28 21.31 -4.65
CA MET A 136 -16.70 19.91 -4.61
C MET A 136 -15.49 18.97 -4.64
N ILE A 137 -14.85 18.86 -5.80
CA ILE A 137 -13.85 17.83 -6.07
C ILE A 137 -12.54 18.47 -6.52
N ALA A 138 -11.43 18.03 -5.92
CA ALA A 138 -10.09 18.29 -6.43
C ALA A 138 -9.45 17.01 -6.97
N TRP A 139 -8.60 17.17 -7.99
CA TRP A 139 -7.73 16.09 -8.46
C TRP A 139 -6.33 16.63 -8.77
N ALA A 140 -5.33 16.20 -8.01
CA ALA A 140 -3.94 16.53 -8.30
C ALA A 140 -3.30 15.39 -9.09
N VAL A 141 -2.92 15.65 -10.34
CA VAL A 141 -2.41 14.62 -11.26
C VAL A 141 -1.20 15.13 -12.05
N SER A 142 -0.14 14.32 -12.08
CA SER A 142 1.10 14.59 -12.82
C SER A 142 1.36 13.60 -13.97
N ASN A 143 0.89 12.35 -13.84
CA ASN A 143 0.99 11.35 -14.89
C ASN A 143 -0.25 11.39 -15.80
N HIS A 144 -0.11 11.99 -16.98
CA HIS A 144 -1.16 12.05 -18.01
C HIS A 144 -1.13 10.87 -19.00
N HIS A 145 -0.22 9.91 -18.82
CA HIS A 145 -0.08 8.70 -19.64
C HIS A 145 -0.40 7.44 -18.84
N ALA A 146 -1.37 7.55 -17.92
CA ALA A 146 -1.85 6.42 -17.13
C ALA A 146 -2.34 5.29 -18.06
N LYS A 147 -2.16 4.05 -17.63
CA LYS A 147 -2.57 2.85 -18.38
C LYS A 147 -3.94 2.38 -17.91
N ASN A 148 -4.85 3.34 -17.74
CA ASN A 148 -6.26 3.15 -17.42
C ASN A 148 -7.08 4.37 -17.85
N ASN A 149 -8.41 4.30 -17.68
CA ASN A 149 -9.33 5.34 -18.15
C ASN A 149 -9.63 6.42 -17.10
N ARG A 150 -8.67 6.71 -16.20
CA ARG A 150 -8.93 7.61 -15.07
C ARG A 150 -9.20 9.05 -15.50
N ALA A 151 -8.56 9.51 -16.59
CA ALA A 151 -8.72 10.86 -17.10
C ALA A 151 -10.11 11.01 -17.74
N GLU A 152 -10.52 10.04 -18.55
CA GLU A 152 -11.84 9.98 -19.17
C GLU A 152 -12.94 9.91 -18.10
N TYR A 153 -12.74 9.13 -17.03
CA TYR A 153 -13.68 9.05 -15.93
C TYR A 153 -13.79 10.37 -15.15
N ALA A 154 -12.66 11.04 -14.87
CA ALA A 154 -12.67 12.36 -14.24
C ALA A 154 -13.36 13.41 -15.14
N SER A 155 -13.10 13.38 -16.45
CA SER A 155 -13.79 14.23 -17.43
C SER A 155 -15.29 13.93 -17.52
N ALA A 156 -15.70 12.67 -17.34
CA ALA A 156 -17.12 12.32 -17.30
C ALA A 156 -17.80 12.87 -16.04
N ILE A 157 -17.17 12.78 -14.88
CA ILE A 157 -17.67 13.40 -13.62
C ILE A 157 -17.81 14.92 -13.80
N ALA A 158 -16.81 15.55 -14.42
CA ALA A 158 -16.77 16.99 -14.65
C ALA A 158 -17.93 17.54 -15.51
N LYS A 159 -18.66 16.67 -16.24
CA LYS A 159 -19.87 17.05 -16.98
C LYS A 159 -21.07 17.34 -16.09
N PHE A 160 -21.09 16.80 -14.86
CA PHE A 160 -22.24 16.90 -13.95
C PHE A 160 -21.96 17.81 -12.75
N ILE A 161 -20.72 17.80 -12.23
CA ILE A 161 -20.31 18.63 -11.08
C ILE A 161 -18.87 19.14 -11.27
N PRO A 162 -18.51 20.31 -10.71
CA PRO A 162 -17.17 20.88 -10.89
C PRO A 162 -16.04 19.98 -10.35
N VAL A 163 -15.02 19.74 -11.19
CA VAL A 163 -13.79 19.03 -10.83
C VAL A 163 -12.59 19.92 -11.16
N ASP A 164 -11.89 20.37 -10.12
CA ASP A 164 -10.70 21.19 -10.29
C ASP A 164 -9.45 20.31 -10.38
N ILE A 165 -8.84 20.29 -11.57
CA ILE A 165 -7.66 19.48 -11.88
C ILE A 165 -6.40 20.32 -11.69
N TYR A 166 -5.54 19.91 -10.77
CA TYR A 166 -4.25 20.54 -10.48
C TYR A 166 -3.09 19.74 -11.06
N GLY A 167 -2.05 20.44 -11.55
CA GLY A 167 -0.83 19.80 -12.03
C GLY A 167 -0.17 20.53 -13.19
N ARG A 168 0.58 19.78 -14.01
CA ARG A 168 1.32 20.36 -15.15
C ARG A 168 0.35 20.98 -16.17
N ASN A 169 -0.72 20.27 -16.51
CA ASN A 169 -1.70 20.64 -17.54
C ASN A 169 -3.02 21.17 -16.95
N GLY A 170 -3.03 21.61 -15.70
CA GLY A 170 -4.22 22.11 -15.00
C GLY A 170 -3.92 23.34 -14.16
N LEU A 171 -4.75 23.56 -13.14
CA LEU A 171 -4.58 24.62 -12.16
C LEU A 171 -3.23 24.49 -11.45
N LYS A 172 -2.63 25.65 -11.15
CA LYS A 172 -1.42 25.73 -10.33
C LYS A 172 -1.79 25.89 -8.87
N PHE A 173 -1.02 25.25 -8.00
CA PHE A 173 -1.09 25.56 -6.58
C PHE A 173 -0.54 26.97 -6.33
N PRO A 174 -1.11 27.71 -5.37
CA PRO A 174 -0.48 28.92 -4.88
C PRO A 174 0.98 28.64 -4.44
N PRO A 175 1.90 29.62 -4.57
CA PRO A 175 3.26 29.43 -4.11
C PRO A 175 3.32 29.19 -2.60
N ASN A 176 4.29 28.40 -2.15
CA ASN A 176 4.60 28.14 -0.73
C ASN A 176 3.47 27.50 0.10
N VAL A 177 2.51 26.81 -0.52
CA VAL A 177 1.48 26.06 0.21
C VAL A 177 1.82 24.58 0.27
N LYS A 178 1.42 23.93 1.38
CA LYS A 178 1.35 22.47 1.43
C LYS A 178 0.16 22.02 0.58
N THR A 179 0.44 21.42 -0.57
CA THR A 179 -0.54 21.08 -1.62
C THR A 179 -1.84 20.47 -1.08
N PHE A 180 -1.79 19.32 -0.41
CA PHE A 180 -3.01 18.63 0.02
C PHE A 180 -3.69 19.28 1.22
N HIS A 181 -2.94 19.97 2.07
CA HIS A 181 -3.53 20.83 3.09
C HIS A 181 -4.35 21.96 2.44
N PHE A 182 -3.80 22.64 1.43
CA PHE A 182 -4.54 23.65 0.68
C PHE A 182 -5.81 23.07 0.06
N LEU A 183 -5.75 21.87 -0.54
CA LEU A 183 -6.96 21.21 -1.06
C LEU A 183 -7.97 20.95 0.06
N SER A 184 -7.55 20.45 1.22
CA SER A 184 -8.47 20.17 2.33
C SER A 184 -9.16 21.39 2.93
N LEU A 185 -8.63 22.59 2.72
CA LEU A 185 -9.28 23.81 3.17
C LEU A 185 -10.42 24.22 2.22
N ASN A 186 -10.37 23.76 0.98
CA ASN A 186 -11.23 24.25 -0.10
C ASN A 186 -12.23 23.20 -0.63
N TYR A 187 -11.85 21.92 -0.61
CA TYR A 187 -12.59 20.82 -1.23
C TYR A 187 -13.09 19.79 -0.21
N LYS A 188 -14.27 19.22 -0.49
CA LYS A 188 -14.84 18.13 0.30
C LYS A 188 -14.35 16.75 -0.16
N PHE A 189 -14.25 16.56 -1.47
CA PHE A 189 -13.89 15.30 -2.09
C PHE A 189 -12.55 15.40 -2.83
N TYR A 190 -11.84 14.28 -2.91
CA TYR A 190 -10.61 14.16 -3.68
C TYR A 190 -10.66 12.91 -4.58
N LEU A 191 -10.29 13.06 -5.85
CA LEU A 191 -10.17 11.92 -6.77
C LEU A 191 -8.87 11.17 -6.46
N SER A 192 -8.96 10.07 -5.72
CA SER A 192 -7.86 9.15 -5.43
C SER A 192 -7.73 8.10 -6.53
N PHE A 193 -7.60 8.56 -7.78
CA PHE A 193 -7.55 7.68 -8.95
C PHE A 193 -6.13 7.18 -9.24
N GLU A 194 -5.95 5.86 -9.20
CA GLU A 194 -4.68 5.21 -9.51
C GLU A 194 -4.34 5.29 -11.00
N ASN A 195 -3.05 5.13 -11.32
CA ASN A 195 -2.55 5.19 -12.70
C ASN A 195 -2.68 3.86 -13.47
N SER A 196 -3.16 2.82 -12.78
CA SER A 196 -3.37 1.45 -13.26
C SER A 196 -4.48 0.78 -12.48
N ASN A 197 -5.15 -0.19 -13.10
CA ASN A 197 -6.19 -0.97 -12.46
C ASN A 197 -5.64 -2.35 -12.06
N CYS A 198 -5.05 -2.45 -10.86
CA CYS A 198 -4.34 -3.65 -10.43
C CYS A 198 -4.74 -4.09 -9.03
N ARG A 199 -4.70 -5.41 -8.78
CA ARG A 199 -4.98 -5.99 -7.45
C ARG A 199 -4.07 -5.37 -6.38
N ASN A 200 -4.63 -5.03 -5.22
CA ASN A 200 -3.94 -4.42 -4.08
C ASN A 200 -3.23 -3.07 -4.34
N TYR A 201 -3.35 -2.48 -5.54
CA TYR A 201 -2.66 -1.23 -5.86
C TYR A 201 -3.43 -0.02 -5.31
N ILE A 202 -3.26 0.23 -4.01
CA ILE A 202 -3.86 1.35 -3.29
C ILE A 202 -2.71 2.16 -2.69
N THR A 203 -2.54 3.41 -3.14
CA THR A 203 -1.33 4.17 -2.86
C THR A 203 -1.56 5.40 -1.97
N GLU A 204 -0.57 6.30 -1.91
CA GLU A 204 -0.63 7.59 -1.22
C GLU A 204 -1.89 8.40 -1.54
N LYS A 205 -2.51 8.18 -2.70
CA LYS A 205 -3.68 8.95 -3.17
C LYS A 205 -4.87 8.81 -2.25
N VAL A 206 -5.10 7.63 -1.68
CA VAL A 206 -6.18 7.42 -0.72
C VAL A 206 -5.73 7.88 0.67
N TYR A 207 -4.58 7.39 1.11
CA TYR A 207 -4.14 7.55 2.50
C TYR A 207 -3.63 8.96 2.80
N PHE A 208 -2.60 9.41 2.08
CA PHE A 208 -1.86 10.62 2.41
C PHE A 208 -2.46 11.86 1.74
N ASN A 209 -2.99 11.73 0.53
CA ASN A 209 -3.52 12.87 -0.21
C ASN A 209 -4.95 13.24 0.22
N ALA A 210 -5.75 12.25 0.63
CA ALA A 210 -7.17 12.44 0.97
C ALA A 210 -7.48 12.21 2.46
N MET A 211 -7.37 10.97 2.95
CA MET A 211 -7.83 10.60 4.29
C MET A 211 -7.07 11.33 5.41
N GLN A 212 -5.75 11.47 5.30
CA GLN A 212 -4.92 12.24 6.23
C GLN A 212 -5.28 13.74 6.27
N HIS A 213 -5.97 14.22 5.24
CA HIS A 213 -6.36 15.61 5.06
C HIS A 213 -7.88 15.81 5.12
N ASP A 214 -8.61 14.89 5.73
CA ASP A 214 -10.04 15.04 6.01
C ASP A 214 -10.89 15.34 4.76
N MET A 215 -10.47 14.82 3.60
CA MET A 215 -11.26 14.79 2.37
C MET A 215 -11.76 13.36 2.14
N ILE A 216 -12.98 13.20 1.64
CA ILE A 216 -13.50 11.87 1.31
C ILE A 216 -12.87 11.43 -0.03
N PRO A 217 -12.11 10.32 -0.06
CA PRO A 217 -11.53 9.81 -1.29
C PRO A 217 -12.59 9.16 -2.17
N ILE A 218 -12.62 9.56 -3.45
CA ILE A 218 -13.34 8.86 -4.52
C ILE A 218 -12.32 7.99 -5.24
N VAL A 219 -12.46 6.68 -5.16
CA VAL A 219 -11.41 5.73 -5.56
C VAL A 219 -11.72 5.04 -6.90
N LEU A 220 -10.68 4.86 -7.71
CA LEU A 220 -10.67 4.11 -8.97
C LEU A 220 -9.27 3.53 -9.14
N GLY A 221 -9.14 2.23 -9.38
CA GLY A 221 -7.83 1.58 -9.53
C GLY A 221 -7.87 0.11 -9.13
N ALA A 222 -7.69 -0.15 -7.82
CA ALA A 222 -7.72 -1.51 -7.30
C ALA A 222 -9.12 -2.15 -7.40
N PHE A 223 -9.20 -3.46 -7.16
CA PHE A 223 -10.48 -4.15 -7.14
C PHE A 223 -11.24 -3.76 -5.87
N LYS A 224 -12.58 -3.75 -5.94
CA LYS A 224 -13.43 -3.40 -4.80
C LYS A 224 -13.08 -4.18 -3.53
N ALA A 225 -12.88 -5.49 -3.64
CA ALA A 225 -12.47 -6.34 -2.53
C ALA A 225 -11.14 -5.92 -1.89
N ASP A 226 -10.21 -5.35 -2.66
CA ASP A 226 -8.94 -4.86 -2.13
C ASP A 226 -9.17 -3.63 -1.25
N TYR A 227 -10.00 -2.68 -1.71
CA TYR A 227 -10.37 -1.50 -0.91
C TYR A 227 -11.15 -1.90 0.35
N GLU A 228 -12.07 -2.86 0.26
CA GLU A 228 -12.83 -3.40 1.40
C GLU A 228 -11.91 -4.09 2.43
N SER A 229 -10.83 -4.73 1.97
CA SER A 229 -9.86 -5.38 2.86
C SER A 229 -8.90 -4.40 3.53
N ALA A 230 -8.56 -3.29 2.86
CA ALA A 230 -7.51 -2.38 3.28
C ALA A 230 -8.03 -1.13 4.03
N LEU A 231 -9.25 -0.69 3.74
CA LEU A 231 -9.81 0.56 4.25
C LEU A 231 -10.94 0.29 5.27
N PRO A 232 -11.13 1.20 6.25
CA PRO A 232 -12.28 1.11 7.15
C PRO A 232 -13.60 1.11 6.36
N PRO A 233 -14.64 0.41 6.86
CA PRO A 233 -15.97 0.47 6.28
C PRO A 233 -16.46 1.92 6.15
N HIS A 234 -17.08 2.24 5.01
CA HIS A 234 -17.68 3.54 4.74
C HIS A 234 -16.73 4.74 4.91
N SER A 235 -15.43 4.56 4.60
CA SER A 235 -14.43 5.64 4.67
C SER A 235 -14.07 6.25 3.31
N TYR A 236 -14.61 5.70 2.22
CA TYR A 236 -14.30 6.07 0.84
C TYR A 236 -15.50 5.81 -0.07
N ILE A 237 -15.50 6.44 -1.24
CA ILE A 237 -16.52 6.25 -2.28
C ILE A 237 -15.90 5.47 -3.43
N ASN A 238 -16.32 4.23 -3.65
CA ASN A 238 -15.88 3.47 -4.81
C ASN A 238 -16.73 3.80 -6.03
N VAL A 239 -16.08 4.16 -7.15
CA VAL A 239 -16.79 4.35 -8.41
C VAL A 239 -17.55 3.11 -8.88
N ASP A 240 -17.21 1.92 -8.35
CA ASP A 240 -17.90 0.67 -8.64
C ASP A 240 -19.27 0.49 -8.05
N ASP A 241 -19.59 1.24 -6.99
CA ASP A 241 -20.87 1.11 -6.31
C ASP A 241 -22.02 1.73 -7.09
N TYR A 242 -21.73 2.43 -8.18
CA TYR A 242 -22.69 3.20 -8.98
C TYR A 242 -22.82 2.63 -10.39
N LYS A 243 -24.05 2.53 -10.89
CA LYS A 243 -24.36 2.05 -12.24
C LYS A 243 -23.93 3.05 -13.32
N SER A 244 -23.93 4.35 -13.00
CA SER A 244 -23.56 5.42 -13.92
C SER A 244 -22.75 6.53 -13.23
N VAL A 245 -22.08 7.37 -14.03
CA VAL A 245 -21.42 8.58 -13.53
C VAL A 245 -22.45 9.55 -12.95
N ARG A 246 -23.64 9.63 -13.57
CA ARG A 246 -24.75 10.46 -13.08
C ARG A 246 -25.16 10.08 -11.65
N GLU A 247 -25.36 8.79 -11.39
CA GLU A 247 -25.73 8.27 -10.06
C GLU A 247 -24.65 8.59 -9.01
N LEU A 248 -23.38 8.43 -9.36
CA LEU A 248 -22.27 8.86 -8.50
C LEU A 248 -22.36 10.35 -8.19
N THR A 249 -22.56 11.20 -9.21
CA THR A 249 -22.58 12.66 -9.02
C THR A 249 -23.80 13.14 -8.23
N ASP A 250 -24.95 12.49 -8.40
CA ASP A 250 -26.16 12.76 -7.60
C ASP A 250 -25.92 12.40 -6.13
N TYR A 251 -25.23 11.29 -5.86
CA TYR A 251 -24.85 10.92 -4.50
C TYR A 251 -23.86 11.91 -3.88
N LEU A 252 -22.88 12.41 -4.65
CA LEU A 252 -21.95 13.44 -4.17
C LEU A 252 -22.64 14.76 -3.85
N LEU A 253 -23.66 15.15 -4.63
CA LEU A 253 -24.50 16.32 -4.32
C LEU A 253 -25.35 16.11 -3.07
N HIS A 254 -25.88 14.90 -2.87
CA HIS A 254 -26.58 14.55 -1.63
C HIS A 254 -25.66 14.72 -0.41
N LEU A 255 -24.43 14.20 -0.48
CA LEU A 255 -23.44 14.36 0.60
C LEU A 255 -23.03 15.83 0.82
N ASP A 256 -22.91 16.62 -0.25
CA ASP A 256 -22.58 18.04 -0.14
C ASP A 256 -23.64 18.82 0.67
N GLY A 257 -24.91 18.49 0.49
CA GLY A 257 -26.06 19.10 1.18
C GLY A 257 -26.47 18.45 2.50
N ASN A 258 -25.84 17.34 2.90
CA ASN A 258 -26.23 16.57 4.10
C ASN A 258 -25.03 16.32 5.02
N ASP A 259 -24.85 17.21 6.00
CA ASP A 259 -23.76 17.15 6.97
C ASP A 259 -23.75 15.84 7.76
N THR A 260 -24.91 15.25 8.08
CA THR A 260 -24.96 13.97 8.81
C THR A 260 -24.47 12.81 7.94
N ALA A 261 -24.88 12.75 6.68
CA ALA A 261 -24.42 11.71 5.75
C ALA A 261 -22.93 11.88 5.41
N TYR A 262 -22.48 13.12 5.19
CA TYR A 262 -21.07 13.41 4.95
C TYR A 262 -20.20 13.07 6.16
N ALA A 263 -20.67 13.39 7.37
CA ALA A 263 -19.94 13.10 8.60
C ALA A 263 -19.77 11.59 8.87
N ALA A 264 -20.71 10.76 8.41
CA ALA A 264 -20.63 9.31 8.55
C ALA A 264 -19.35 8.73 7.92
N TYR A 265 -18.79 9.36 6.88
CA TYR A 265 -17.53 8.97 6.26
C TYR A 265 -16.29 9.13 7.15
N PHE A 266 -16.43 9.80 8.29
CA PHE A 266 -15.36 9.98 9.27
C PHE A 266 -15.53 9.11 10.52
N ALA A 267 -16.58 8.30 10.60
CA ALA A 267 -16.88 7.43 11.75
C ALA A 267 -15.67 6.58 12.18
N TRP A 268 -14.90 6.07 11.20
CA TRP A 268 -13.73 5.24 11.42
C TRP A 268 -12.66 5.86 12.34
N LYS A 269 -12.60 7.19 12.45
CA LYS A 269 -11.60 7.90 13.27
C LYS A 269 -11.72 7.61 14.76
N GLU A 270 -12.91 7.26 15.25
CA GLU A 270 -13.10 6.84 16.65
C GLU A 270 -12.76 5.37 16.88
N HIS A 271 -12.60 4.60 15.80
CA HIS A 271 -12.45 3.15 15.84
C HIS A 271 -11.04 2.67 15.47
N GLY A 272 -10.14 3.57 15.08
CA GLY A 272 -8.76 3.23 14.77
C GLY A 272 -8.00 4.40 14.17
N LYS A 273 -6.80 4.10 13.66
CA LYS A 273 -5.94 5.08 12.99
C LYS A 273 -5.17 4.44 11.86
N PHE A 274 -4.82 5.25 10.87
CA PHE A 274 -3.84 4.86 9.87
C PHE A 274 -2.42 4.96 10.44
N LEU A 275 -1.62 3.96 10.17
CA LEU A 275 -0.18 3.98 10.42
C LEU A 275 0.50 4.27 9.07
N GLY A 276 0.94 5.51 8.89
CA GLY A 276 1.42 6.04 7.60
C GLY A 276 2.94 6.17 7.48
N GLN A 277 3.68 5.87 8.54
CA GLN A 277 5.13 5.72 8.47
C GLN A 277 5.47 4.26 8.71
N LEU A 278 6.37 3.70 7.89
CA LEU A 278 6.95 2.38 8.13
C LEU A 278 7.37 2.23 9.61
N GLY A 279 7.97 3.26 10.24
CA GLY A 279 8.30 3.27 11.67
C GLY A 279 7.10 3.05 12.62
N GLN A 280 5.93 3.61 12.29
CA GLN A 280 4.70 3.46 13.07
C GLN A 280 4.02 2.10 12.85
N ILE A 281 4.02 1.60 11.60
CA ILE A 281 3.55 0.25 11.26
C ILE A 281 4.42 -0.80 12.00
N MET A 282 5.73 -0.60 12.01
CA MET A 282 6.72 -1.46 12.66
C MET A 282 6.59 -1.53 14.19
N GLN A 283 6.29 -0.40 14.85
CA GLN A 283 6.10 -0.37 16.31
C GLN A 283 4.82 -1.06 16.78
N PHE A 284 3.77 -1.06 15.96
CA PHE A 284 2.45 -1.52 16.36
C PHE A 284 2.39 -3.05 16.54
N GLU A 285 2.90 -3.84 15.60
CA GLU A 285 2.82 -5.29 15.74
C GLU A 285 3.90 -5.85 16.70
N CYS A 286 5.04 -5.17 16.90
CA CYS A 286 6.05 -5.59 17.89
C CYS A 286 5.53 -5.61 19.34
N HIS A 287 4.57 -4.76 19.70
CA HIS A 287 3.97 -4.73 21.05
C HIS A 287 2.91 -5.83 21.27
N HIS A 288 2.39 -6.44 20.21
CA HIS A 288 1.23 -7.33 20.29
C HIS A 288 1.56 -8.79 19.93
N VAL A 289 2.79 -9.13 19.55
CA VAL A 289 3.27 -10.52 19.46
C VAL A 289 3.67 -10.97 20.87
N PRO A 290 3.02 -12.00 21.46
CA PRO A 290 3.48 -12.56 22.72
C PRO A 290 4.93 -13.04 22.54
N THR A 291 5.77 -12.60 23.46
CA THR A 291 7.12 -13.11 23.65
C THR A 291 7.13 -14.64 23.53
N CYS A 292 7.94 -15.18 22.62
CA CYS A 292 8.50 -16.50 22.86
C CYS A 292 9.25 -16.38 24.20
N LEU A 293 8.74 -17.07 25.23
CA LEU A 293 9.30 -17.07 26.58
C LEU A 293 10.79 -17.47 26.57
N PRO A 294 11.59 -16.95 27.51
CA PRO A 294 13.04 -17.11 27.47
C PRO A 294 13.47 -18.53 27.86
N ALA A 295 14.47 -19.00 27.11
CA ALA A 295 15.49 -19.99 27.48
C ALA A 295 15.04 -21.30 28.15
N GLY A 296 15.06 -22.38 27.37
CA GLY A 296 15.30 -23.73 27.87
C GLY A 296 14.21 -24.74 27.56
N LEU A 297 14.16 -25.24 26.32
CA LEU A 297 13.76 -26.61 25.92
C LEU A 297 13.83 -26.73 24.38
N PRO A 298 14.27 -27.88 23.80
CA PRO A 298 14.40 -28.04 22.37
C PRO A 298 13.14 -28.69 21.79
N ALA A 299 12.34 -27.95 21.02
CA ALA A 299 11.53 -28.43 19.88
C ALA A 299 10.54 -27.34 19.43
N CYS A 300 10.80 -26.72 18.28
CA CYS A 300 9.78 -26.03 17.50
C CYS A 300 9.85 -26.52 16.05
N LEU A 301 9.05 -27.54 15.74
CA LEU A 301 8.59 -27.92 14.40
C LEU A 301 7.36 -28.83 14.60
N PRO A 302 6.30 -28.78 13.76
CA PRO A 302 5.79 -27.72 12.90
C PRO A 302 4.31 -27.38 13.21
N ALA A 303 3.99 -26.10 13.43
CA ALA A 303 2.60 -25.62 13.51
C ALA A 303 2.25 -24.68 12.35
N CYS A 304 2.76 -24.97 11.15
CA CYS A 304 2.47 -24.20 9.93
C CYS A 304 1.61 -24.97 8.91
N LEU A 305 1.02 -26.10 9.29
CA LEU A 305 0.00 -26.78 8.50
C LEU A 305 -1.35 -26.47 9.14
N HIS A 306 -2.23 -25.79 8.39
CA HIS A 306 -3.56 -25.27 8.74
C HIS A 306 -3.61 -23.82 9.24
N ALA A 307 -3.24 -22.87 8.38
CA ALA A 307 -3.77 -21.50 8.48
C ALA A 307 -4.84 -21.30 7.40
N SER A 308 -6.07 -21.04 7.83
CA SER A 308 -7.19 -20.64 6.96
C SER A 308 -6.83 -19.40 6.11
N PRO A 309 -7.48 -19.17 4.95
CA PRO A 309 -7.00 -18.25 3.91
C PRO A 309 -7.00 -16.75 4.26
N ILE A 310 -7.34 -16.34 5.49
CA ILE A 310 -7.72 -14.96 5.80
C ILE A 310 -6.87 -14.33 6.91
N VAL A 311 -6.01 -15.08 7.60
CA VAL A 311 -5.17 -14.50 8.67
C VAL A 311 -3.74 -14.99 8.50
N MET A 312 -3.01 -14.39 7.57
CA MET A 312 -1.55 -14.39 7.66
C MET A 312 -1.17 -13.61 8.91
N SER A 313 -0.43 -14.21 9.82
CA SER A 313 0.20 -13.50 10.93
C SER A 313 1.32 -12.63 10.34
N TRP A 314 1.04 -11.35 10.14
CA TRP A 314 2.01 -10.37 9.65
C TRP A 314 2.93 -9.96 10.82
N ASP A 315 4.25 -10.02 10.58
CA ASP A 315 5.31 -9.48 11.44
C ASP A 315 5.87 -8.25 10.69
N PRO A 316 5.93 -7.04 11.26
CA PRO A 316 6.09 -5.81 10.49
C PRO A 316 7.57 -5.45 10.41
N CYS A 317 8.45 -6.25 11.02
CA CYS A 317 9.89 -6.20 10.80
C CYS A 317 10.22 -6.66 9.36
N PHE A 318 9.47 -6.27 8.34
CA PHE A 318 9.45 -6.95 7.03
C PHE A 318 10.43 -6.35 6.01
N ILE A 319 10.74 -5.04 6.09
CA ILE A 319 12.00 -4.50 5.50
C ILE A 319 13.22 -5.06 6.27
N VAL A 320 13.00 -5.45 7.52
CA VAL A 320 13.97 -6.09 8.40
C VAL A 320 13.94 -7.63 8.25
N HIS A 321 13.04 -8.20 7.44
CA HIS A 321 13.00 -9.63 7.12
C HIS A 321 14.01 -10.01 6.06
N VAL A 322 14.62 -9.02 5.40
CA VAL A 322 15.90 -9.21 4.75
C VAL A 322 16.98 -9.62 5.79
N CYS A 323 17.01 -8.97 6.96
CA CYS A 323 17.87 -9.36 8.08
C CYS A 323 17.37 -10.60 8.85
N ALA A 324 16.05 -10.80 8.98
CA ALA A 324 15.48 -11.95 9.70
C ALA A 324 15.46 -13.25 8.87
N ARG A 325 15.36 -13.19 7.53
CA ARG A 325 15.62 -14.36 6.66
C ARG A 325 17.08 -14.77 6.69
N ALA A 326 18.02 -13.85 6.86
CA ALA A 326 19.41 -14.21 7.14
C ALA A 326 19.53 -15.01 8.47
N CYS A 327 18.70 -14.72 9.48
CA CYS A 327 18.60 -15.53 10.70
C CYS A 327 17.87 -16.89 10.50
N VAL A 328 16.76 -16.95 9.78
CA VAL A 328 16.06 -18.21 9.46
C VAL A 328 16.94 -19.13 8.61
N ILE A 329 17.74 -18.57 7.69
CA ILE A 329 18.69 -19.32 6.85
C ILE A 329 19.98 -19.66 7.64
N CYS A 330 20.40 -18.87 8.63
CA CYS A 330 21.41 -19.30 9.60
C CYS A 330 20.94 -20.51 10.42
N ILE A 331 19.67 -20.57 10.82
CA ILE A 331 19.09 -21.74 11.50
C ILE A 331 19.00 -22.95 10.56
N LEU A 332 18.65 -22.74 9.29
CA LEU A 332 18.60 -23.81 8.26
C LEU A 332 19.99 -24.23 7.74
N SER A 333 21.03 -23.39 7.86
CA SER A 333 22.41 -23.74 7.46
C SER A 333 23.25 -24.32 8.60
N ASN A 334 22.86 -24.09 9.87
CA ASN A 334 23.46 -24.76 11.04
C ASN A 334 22.72 -26.03 11.47
N SER A 335 21.49 -26.27 11.01
CA SER A 335 20.88 -27.59 11.10
C SER A 335 21.35 -28.43 9.92
N GLN A 336 22.10 -29.49 10.19
CA GLN A 336 22.41 -30.55 9.23
C GLN A 336 21.12 -31.27 8.81
N LEU A 337 20.27 -30.63 8.02
CA LEU A 337 19.18 -31.27 7.31
C LEU A 337 19.71 -31.71 5.95
N HIS A 338 20.14 -32.96 5.95
CA HIS A 338 20.45 -33.76 4.79
C HIS A 338 19.57 -33.41 3.58
N LYS A 339 20.23 -33.25 2.42
CA LYS A 339 19.72 -33.51 1.07
C LYS A 339 18.45 -34.38 1.10
N ARG A 340 17.29 -33.76 0.93
CA ARG A 340 16.18 -34.39 0.19
C ARG A 340 16.10 -33.66 -1.14
N ARG A 341 16.70 -34.29 -2.15
CA ARG A 341 16.34 -34.04 -3.55
C ARG A 341 14.87 -34.42 -3.71
N GLY A 342 14.06 -33.53 -4.29
CA GLY A 342 12.75 -33.92 -4.82
C GLY A 342 11.50 -33.28 -4.21
N GLU A 343 11.59 -32.13 -3.54
CA GLU A 343 10.42 -31.27 -3.35
C GLU A 343 10.59 -30.04 -4.23
N ASP A 344 9.86 -30.02 -5.35
CA ASP A 344 9.67 -28.83 -6.17
C ASP A 344 9.12 -27.72 -5.25
N PHE A 345 9.90 -26.68 -5.02
CA PHE A 345 9.36 -25.37 -4.69
C PHE A 345 8.61 -24.89 -5.94
N GLY A 346 7.41 -25.43 -6.16
CA GLY A 346 6.54 -25.06 -7.25
C GLY A 346 6.36 -23.55 -7.27
N ASP A 347 6.74 -22.96 -8.41
CA ASP A 347 6.41 -21.62 -8.89
C ASP A 347 6.06 -20.60 -7.80
N CYS A 348 7.09 -20.00 -7.20
CA CYS A 348 6.92 -18.72 -6.56
C CYS A 348 6.60 -17.71 -7.68
N PRO A 349 5.40 -17.10 -7.74
CA PRO A 349 5.07 -16.16 -8.81
C PRO A 349 5.78 -14.84 -8.48
N ILE A 350 7.10 -14.81 -8.68
CA ILE A 350 7.97 -13.65 -8.40
C ILE A 350 7.54 -12.46 -9.28
N PHE A 351 6.87 -12.75 -10.39
CA PHE A 351 6.13 -11.80 -11.21
C PHE A 351 4.78 -12.43 -11.54
N VAL A 352 3.71 -11.98 -10.87
CA VAL A 352 2.35 -12.28 -11.31
C VAL A 352 2.23 -11.75 -12.73
N ASP A 353 1.71 -12.59 -13.64
CA ASP A 353 1.48 -12.20 -15.02
C ASP A 353 0.77 -10.83 -15.08
N ARG A 354 1.25 -9.94 -15.94
CA ARG A 354 0.71 -8.57 -16.08
C ARG A 354 -0.79 -8.58 -16.28
N THR A 355 -1.30 -9.60 -16.97
CA THR A 355 -2.73 -9.81 -17.22
C THR A 355 -3.51 -10.34 -16.02
N GLU A 356 -2.90 -11.06 -15.09
CA GLU A 356 -3.53 -11.52 -13.84
C GLU A 356 -3.53 -10.44 -12.74
N ALA A 357 -2.47 -9.63 -12.69
CA ALA A 357 -2.29 -8.57 -11.71
C ALA A 357 -3.06 -7.28 -12.05
N CYS A 358 -3.09 -6.93 -13.34
CA CYS A 358 -3.66 -5.69 -13.84
C CYS A 358 -4.67 -5.97 -14.96
N GLY A 359 -5.92 -5.55 -14.76
CA GLY A 359 -6.97 -5.72 -15.75
C GLY A 359 -7.32 -4.40 -16.44
N GLN A 360 -7.55 -4.42 -17.76
CA GLN A 360 -8.27 -3.32 -18.40
C GLN A 360 -9.73 -3.37 -17.97
N MET A 361 -10.08 -2.65 -16.91
CA MET A 361 -11.47 -2.29 -16.67
C MET A 361 -11.88 -1.27 -17.73
N LEU A 362 -12.25 -1.76 -18.92
CA LEU A 362 -12.94 -0.98 -19.95
C LEU A 362 -14.34 -0.63 -19.44
N ARG A 363 -14.42 0.32 -18.52
CA ARG A 363 -15.68 0.78 -17.95
C ARG A 363 -16.29 1.82 -18.87
N LYS A 364 -16.95 1.36 -19.93
CA LYS A 364 -18.00 2.16 -20.58
C LYS A 364 -19.22 2.18 -19.63
N LYS A 365 -19.13 2.92 -18.52
CA LYS A 365 -20.35 3.31 -17.79
C LYS A 365 -20.99 4.42 -18.62
N SER A 366 -22.25 4.24 -19.00
CA SER A 366 -22.99 5.25 -19.79
C SER A 366 -22.96 6.58 -19.03
N THR A 367 -22.60 7.64 -19.77
CA THR A 367 -22.70 9.02 -19.31
C THR A 367 -24.15 9.38 -19.04
#